data_AF-A0A5F8HFN9-F1
#
_entry.id   AF-A0A5F8HFN9-F1
#
_cell.length_a   1.000
_cell.length_b   1.000
_cell.length_c   1.000
_cell.angle_alpha   90.00
_cell.angle_beta   90.00
_cell.angle_gamma   90.00
#
_symmetry.space_group_name_H-M   'P 1'
#
loop_
_entity.id
_entity.type
_entity.pdbx_description
1 polymer ?
#
loop_
_entity_poly.entity_id
_entity_poly.type
_entity_poly.pdbx_seq_one_letter_code
_entity_poly.pdbx_strand_id
1 'polypeptide(L)'
;MFCDTQNRSISKQEIREKIWDYMEAQNIADFPRPVHHRIPNFKGSSHAAEKLLHLQEFKMSRTVKVNPDAPQKNARFLALDVTPAG
;
A
#
# COMPACT_ATOMS: atom_id res chain seq x y z
N MET A 1 16.33 -43.83 -3.65
CA MET A 1 16.93 -42.95 -4.67
C MET A 1 16.10 -41.67 -4.68
N PHE A 2 16.81 -40.55 -4.61
CA PHE A 2 16.43 -39.23 -4.11
C PHE A 2 15.04 -38.70 -4.47
N CYS A 3 14.38 -38.18 -3.43
CA CYS A 3 13.10 -37.51 -3.43
C CYS A 3 13.14 -36.25 -4.30
N ASP A 4 12.10 -36.06 -5.11
CA ASP A 4 11.90 -34.91 -5.98
C ASP A 4 12.10 -33.60 -5.22
N THR A 5 13.06 -32.79 -5.68
CA THR A 5 13.23 -31.40 -5.29
C THR A 5 12.04 -30.60 -5.82
N GLN A 6 10.91 -30.66 -5.13
CA GLN A 6 9.73 -29.87 -5.48
C GLN A 6 10.06 -28.38 -5.31
N ASN A 7 10.07 -27.65 -6.43
CA ASN A 7 10.13 -26.20 -6.47
C ASN A 7 8.83 -25.63 -5.89
N ARG A 8 8.74 -25.51 -4.56
CA ARG A 8 7.58 -24.97 -3.86
C ARG A 8 7.42 -23.49 -4.20
N SER A 9 6.28 -23.12 -4.78
CA SER A 9 5.92 -21.73 -4.99
C SER A 9 5.63 -21.05 -3.65
N ILE A 10 6.14 -19.82 -3.48
CA ILE A 10 5.87 -19.02 -2.29
C ILE A 10 4.40 -18.56 -2.33
N SER A 11 3.66 -18.82 -1.26
CA SER A 11 2.27 -18.39 -1.11
C SER A 11 2.16 -16.88 -0.87
N LYS A 12 0.98 -16.33 -1.17
CA LYS A 12 0.66 -14.92 -0.85
C LYS A 12 0.78 -14.64 0.64
N GLN A 13 0.49 -15.62 1.50
CA GLN A 13 0.57 -15.46 2.95
C GLN A 13 2.03 -15.37 3.42
N GLU A 14 2.90 -16.24 2.90
CA GLU A 14 4.34 -16.20 3.22
C GLU A 14 4.98 -14.87 2.79
N ILE A 15 4.54 -14.27 1.67
CA ILE A 15 5.02 -12.94 1.26
C ILE A 15 4.50 -11.86 2.22
N ARG A 16 3.22 -11.91 2.61
CA ARG A 16 2.66 -10.94 3.56
C ARG A 16 3.39 -10.96 4.89
N GLU A 17 3.64 -12.15 5.45
CA GLU A 17 4.39 -12.33 6.69
C GLU A 17 5.78 -11.72 6.58
N LYS A 18 6.53 -12.05 5.53
CA LYS A 18 7.87 -11.47 5.29
C LYS A 18 7.87 -9.94 5.24
N ILE A 19 6.90 -9.34 4.54
CA ILE A 19 6.82 -7.88 4.43
C ILE A 19 6.37 -7.25 5.75
N TRP A 20 5.38 -7.84 6.43
CA TRP A 20 4.92 -7.37 7.74
C TRP A 20 6.05 -7.41 8.77
N ASP A 21 6.78 -8.51 8.88
CA ASP A 21 7.93 -8.66 9.77
C ASP A 21 9.01 -7.62 9.46
N TYR A 22 9.32 -7.43 8.17
CA TYR A 22 10.27 -6.42 7.73
C TYR A 22 9.83 -4.99 8.13
N MET A 23 8.57 -4.64 7.93
CA MET A 23 8.05 -3.32 8.28
C MET A 23 8.12 -3.03 9.78
N GLU A 24 7.83 -4.03 10.62
CA GLU A 24 7.92 -3.92 12.08
C GLU A 24 9.37 -3.83 12.53
N ALA A 25 10.24 -4.73 12.05
CA ALA A 25 11.66 -4.79 12.41
C ALA A 25 12.45 -3.54 12.00
N GLN A 26 12.13 -2.97 10.84
CA GLN A 26 12.77 -1.75 10.34
C GLN A 26 12.08 -0.47 10.84
N ASN A 27 11.05 -0.58 11.69
CA ASN A 27 10.26 0.55 12.18
C ASN A 27 9.75 1.47 11.04
N ILE A 28 9.37 0.87 9.92
CA ILE A 28 8.78 1.55 8.75
C ILE A 28 7.26 1.63 8.92
N ALA A 29 6.66 0.67 9.63
CA ALA A 29 5.25 0.71 10.00
C ALA A 29 4.92 1.95 10.82
N ASP A 30 3.79 2.57 10.50
CA ASP A 30 3.22 3.68 11.27
C ASP A 30 1.90 3.24 11.93
N PHE A 31 1.40 3.99 12.90
CA PHE A 31 0.14 3.67 13.56
C PHE A 31 -0.98 3.55 12.51
N PRO A 32 -1.82 2.50 12.58
CA PRO A 32 -1.95 1.53 13.68
C PRO A 32 -1.08 0.28 13.53
N ARG A 33 -0.48 -0.16 14.64
CA ARG A 33 0.37 -1.37 14.77
C ARG A 33 -0.28 -2.41 15.72
N PRO A 34 0.08 -3.70 15.66
CA PRO A 34 0.97 -4.32 14.66
C PRO A 34 0.30 -4.44 13.28
N VAL A 35 1.10 -4.65 12.24
CA VAL A 35 0.65 -4.69 10.84
C VAL A 35 0.11 -6.04 10.38
N HIS A 36 0.44 -7.14 11.08
CA HIS A 36 0.02 -8.48 10.69
C HIS A 36 -1.51 -8.58 10.56
N HIS A 37 -1.95 -9.26 9.50
CA HIS A 37 -3.36 -9.44 9.14
C HIS A 37 -4.12 -8.14 8.79
N ARG A 38 -3.40 -7.04 8.47
CA ARG A 38 -3.98 -5.72 8.14
C ARG A 38 -3.39 -5.14 6.85
N ILE A 39 -3.95 -4.00 6.42
CA ILE A 39 -3.31 -3.11 5.43
C ILE A 39 -2.40 -2.17 6.23
N PRO A 40 -1.07 -2.32 6.14
CA PRO A 40 -0.15 -1.53 6.97
C PRO A 40 -0.16 -0.06 6.60
N ASN A 41 -0.20 0.81 7.60
CA ASN A 41 0.27 2.18 7.42
C ASN A 41 1.81 2.21 7.48
N PHE A 42 2.42 3.18 6.81
CA PHE A 42 3.88 3.28 6.72
C PHE A 42 4.34 4.73 6.72
N LYS A 43 5.55 4.95 7.25
CA LYS A 43 6.22 6.25 7.21
C LYS A 43 6.44 6.66 5.74
N GLY A 44 5.94 7.84 5.39
CA GLY A 44 5.98 8.36 4.02
C GLY A 44 4.74 8.03 3.19
N SER A 45 3.67 7.46 3.76
CA SER A 45 2.41 7.21 3.05
C SER A 45 1.81 8.46 2.41
N SER A 46 1.89 9.61 3.08
CA SER A 46 1.42 10.89 2.53
C SER A 46 2.23 11.32 1.31
N HIS A 47 3.57 11.24 1.38
CA HIS A 47 4.45 11.57 0.26
C HIS A 47 4.29 10.60 -0.91
N ALA A 48 4.05 9.31 -0.65
CA ALA A 48 3.74 8.35 -1.70
C ALA A 48 2.42 8.72 -2.41
N ALA A 49 1.42 9.20 -1.68
CA ALA A 49 0.14 9.64 -2.26
C ALA A 49 0.29 10.90 -3.14
N GLU A 50 1.18 11.83 -2.82
CA GLU A 50 1.45 13.02 -3.64
C GLU A 50 1.87 12.66 -5.07
N LYS A 51 2.51 11.50 -5.28
CA LYS A 51 2.88 11.03 -6.61
C LYS A 51 1.69 10.83 -7.55
N LEU A 52 0.48 10.64 -7.01
CA LEU A 52 -0.75 10.56 -7.80
C LEU A 52 -0.99 11.84 -8.61
N LEU A 53 -0.60 13.01 -8.07
CA LEU A 53 -0.74 14.30 -8.73
C LEU A 53 0.12 14.44 -9.99
N HIS A 54 1.07 13.53 -10.22
CA HIS A 54 1.91 13.52 -11.42
C HIS A 54 1.39 12.56 -12.50
N LEU A 55 0.43 11.69 -12.18
CA LEU A 55 -0.13 10.73 -13.13
C LEU A 55 -1.24 11.38 -13.96
N GLN A 56 -1.13 11.28 -15.28
CA GLN A 56 -2.15 11.85 -16.18
C GLN A 56 -3.49 11.12 -16.04
N GLU A 57 -3.46 9.81 -15.77
CA GLU A 57 -4.64 8.98 -15.51
C GLU A 57 -5.40 9.46 -14.28
N PHE A 58 -4.69 9.86 -13.22
CA PHE A 58 -5.31 10.41 -12.03
C PHE A 58 -5.95 11.76 -12.33
N LYS A 59 -5.24 12.67 -13.02
CA LYS A 59 -5.75 14.00 -13.39
C LYS A 59 -6.98 13.97 -14.30
N MET A 60 -7.03 13.02 -15.24
CA MET A 60 -8.13 12.91 -16.20
C MET A 60 -9.29 12.03 -15.69
N SER A 61 -9.13 11.36 -14.55
CA SER A 61 -10.18 10.49 -14.03
C SER A 61 -11.37 11.30 -13.52
N ARG A 62 -12.58 10.91 -13.93
CA ARG A 62 -13.83 11.49 -13.41
C ARG A 62 -14.27 10.84 -12.09
N THR A 63 -13.81 9.62 -11.85
CA THR A 63 -14.16 8.85 -10.66
C THR A 63 -12.91 8.16 -10.13
N VAL A 64 -12.60 8.38 -8.85
CA VAL A 64 -11.50 7.74 -8.14
C VAL A 64 -12.06 6.97 -6.94
N LYS A 65 -11.68 5.71 -6.79
CA LYS A 65 -11.99 4.91 -5.60
C LYS A 65 -10.79 4.91 -4.65
N VAL A 66 -11.00 5.38 -3.42
CA VAL A 66 -9.99 5.35 -2.35
C VAL A 66 -10.53 4.60 -1.14
N ASN A 67 -9.71 3.72 -0.53
CA ASN A 67 -10.11 3.02 0.71
C ASN A 67 -10.08 3.94 1.93
N PRO A 68 -10.84 3.61 3.00
CA PRO A 68 -10.80 4.36 4.25
C PRO A 68 -9.51 4.17 5.06
N ASP A 69 -8.68 3.17 4.75
CA ASP A 69 -7.49 2.80 5.52
C ASP A 69 -6.50 3.96 5.70
N ALA A 70 -5.81 3.97 6.85
CA ALA A 70 -4.82 4.99 7.23
C ALA A 70 -3.79 5.35 6.13
N PRO A 71 -3.12 4.40 5.44
CA PRO A 71 -2.14 4.74 4.40
C PRO A 71 -2.73 5.48 3.19
N GLN A 72 -4.06 5.41 2.99
CA GLN A 72 -4.73 6.07 1.86
C GLN A 72 -5.41 7.38 2.25
N LYS A 73 -5.24 7.85 3.49
CA LYS A 73 -5.84 9.11 3.97
C LYS A 73 -5.47 10.28 3.05
N ASN A 74 -4.20 10.43 2.69
CA ASN A 74 -3.77 11.54 1.83
C ASN A 74 -4.24 11.34 0.38
N ALA A 75 -4.26 10.11 -0.14
CA ALA A 75 -4.82 9.84 -1.47
C ALA A 75 -6.31 10.25 -1.55
N ARG A 76 -7.08 10.03 -0.48
CA ARG A 76 -8.48 10.45 -0.38
C ARG A 76 -8.61 11.96 -0.31
N PHE A 77 -7.75 12.63 0.44
CA PHE A 77 -7.70 14.09 0.46
C PHE A 77 -7.44 14.65 -0.94
N LEU A 78 -6.39 14.17 -1.62
CA LEU A 78 -6.04 14.62 -2.96
C LEU A 78 -7.16 14.37 -3.98
N ALA A 79 -7.81 13.20 -3.92
CA ALA A 79 -8.93 12.90 -4.82
C ALA A 79 -10.16 13.82 -4.62
N LEU A 80 -10.34 14.40 -3.44
CA LEU A 80 -11.43 15.31 -3.12
C LEU A 80 -11.06 16.79 -3.32
N ASP A 81 -9.77 17.13 -3.23
CA ASP A 81 -9.25 18.48 -3.40
C ASP A 81 -9.05 18.87 -4.87
N VAL A 82 -8.78 17.88 -5.74
CA VAL A 82 -8.64 18.12 -7.18
C VAL A 82 -9.94 18.71 -7.73
N THR A 83 -9.90 20.01 -8.02
CA THR A 83 -10.96 20.68 -8.76
C THR A 83 -10.91 20.15 -10.19
N PRO A 84 -12.04 19.69 -10.77
CA PRO A 84 -12.06 19.22 -12.14
C PRO A 84 -11.49 20.31 -13.06
N ALA A 85 -10.51 19.96 -13.88
CA ALA A 85 -10.17 20.81 -15.01
C ALA A 85 -11.44 20.95 -15.87
N GLY A 86 -11.95 22.17 -15.97
CA GLY A 86 -13.16 22.51 -16.73
C GLY A 86 -13.07 22.11 -18.19
#